data_AF-A2ET57-F1
#
_entry.id   AF-A2ET57-F1
#
_cell.length_a   1.000
_cell.length_b   1.000
_cell.length_c   1.000
_cell.angle_alpha   90.00
_cell.angle_beta   90.00
_cell.angle_gamma   90.00
#
_symmetry.space_group_name_H-M   'P 1'
#
loop_
_entity.id
_entity.type
_entity.pdbx_description
1 polymer ?
#
loop_
_entity_poly.entity_id
_entity_poly.type
_entity_poly.pdbx_seq_one_letter_code
_entity_poly.pdbx_strand_id
1 'polypeptide(L)' 'MPITFNKISDPVTVLSKRLRDFPVLTQGSILPIDFAKRIYKLRVLKTEPSDGILINNVNLNTEFAPPDTYFKHR' A
#
# COMPACT_ATOMS: atom_id res chain seq x y z
N MET A 1 16.61 3.97 -13.32
CA MET A 1 15.86 2.93 -12.58
C MET A 1 14.65 3.57 -11.92
N PRO A 2 13.44 3.02 -12.03
CA PRO A 2 12.30 3.53 -11.27
C PRO A 2 12.59 3.44 -9.77
N ILE A 3 12.28 4.50 -9.02
CA ILE A 3 12.41 4.50 -7.57
C ILE A 3 11.20 3.74 -7.03
N THR A 4 11.46 2.58 -6.42
CA THR A 4 10.45 1.74 -5.80
C THR A 4 10.10 2.26 -4.41
N PHE A 5 8.84 2.16 -4.00
CA PHE A 5 8.38 2.55 -2.65
C PHE A 5 9.19 1.88 -1.53
N ASN A 6 9.68 0.65 -1.74
CA ASN A 6 10.52 -0.11 -0.81
C ASN A 6 11.87 0.52 -0.49
N LYS A 7 12.34 1.46 -1.32
CA LYS A 7 13.61 2.16 -1.10
C LYS A 7 13.46 3.39 -0.20
N ILE A 8 12.24 3.69 0.25
CA ILE A 8 11.98 4.71 1.26
C ILE A 8 12.53 4.21 2.60
N SER A 9 13.06 5.12 3.44
CA SER A 9 13.72 4.76 4.70
C SER A 9 12.82 4.00 5.68
N ASP A 10 11.52 4.30 5.69
CA ASP A 10 10.52 3.61 6.51
C ASP A 10 9.16 3.56 5.78
N PRO A 11 8.99 2.60 4.85
CA PRO A 11 7.81 2.53 4.00
C PRO A 11 6.55 2.13 4.77
N VAL A 12 6.69 1.40 5.88
CA VAL A 12 5.56 0.93 6.69
C VAL A 12 4.93 2.11 7.43
N THR A 13 5.73 2.96 8.07
CA THR A 13 5.22 4.16 8.75
C THR A 13 4.57 5.13 7.76
N VAL A 14 5.18 5.33 6.59
CA VAL A 14 4.59 6.16 5.53
C VAL A 14 3.24 5.59 5.08
N LEU A 15 3.17 4.29 4.83
CA LEU A 15 1.93 3.62 4.42
C LEU A 15 0.86 3.75 5.50
N SER A 16 1.16 3.37 6.74
CA SER A 16 0.21 3.44 7.86
C SER A 16 -0.36 4.84 8.06
N LYS A 17 0.48 5.88 7.93
CA LYS A 17 0.02 7.28 8.00
C LYS A 17 -0.88 7.65 6.83
N ARG A 18 -0.53 7.24 5.61
CA ARG A 18 -1.29 7.55 4.38
C ARG A 18 -2.57 6.78 4.22
N LEU A 19 -2.65 5.55 4.76
CA LEU A 19 -3.90 4.79 4.74
C LEU A 19 -5.01 5.48 5.54
N ARG A 20 -4.68 6.31 6.54
CA ARG A 20 -5.68 7.12 7.28
C ARG A 20 -6.41 8.13 6.39
N ASP A 21 -5.85 8.49 5.23
CA ASP A 21 -6.50 9.39 4.27
C ASP A 21 -7.62 8.67 3.49
N PHE A 22 -7.72 7.33 3.59
CA PHE A 22 -8.73 6.51 2.92
C PHE A 22 -9.75 5.99 3.94
N PRO A 23 -11.06 6.22 3.75
CA PRO A 23 -12.07 5.72 4.68
C PRO A 23 -12.30 4.21 4.54
N VAL A 24 -12.06 3.65 3.36
CA VAL A 24 -12.29 2.24 2.99
C VAL A 24 -11.09 1.70 2.23
N LEU A 25 -10.66 0.48 2.55
CA LEU A 25 -9.77 -0.32 1.71
C LEU A 25 -10.54 -1.49 1.13
N THR A 26 -10.36 -1.72 -0.15
CA THR A 26 -10.91 -2.90 -0.82
C THR A 26 -9.76 -3.67 -1.47
N GLN A 27 -9.71 -4.97 -1.23
CA GLN A 27 -8.77 -5.88 -1.85
C GLN A 27 -8.77 -5.71 -3.38
N GLY A 28 -7.59 -5.68 -3.98
CA GLY A 28 -7.38 -5.45 -5.40
C GLY A 28 -7.36 -3.98 -5.83
N SER A 29 -7.78 -3.05 -4.98
CA SER A 29 -7.79 -1.61 -5.31
C SER A 29 -6.38 -1.05 -5.44
N ILE A 30 -6.23 -0.02 -6.29
CA ILE A 30 -4.96 0.71 -6.45
C ILE A 30 -5.08 2.04 -5.71
N LEU A 31 -4.21 2.24 -4.73
CA LEU A 31 -4.14 3.45 -3.92
C LEU A 31 -3.01 4.36 -4.43
N PRO A 32 -3.30 5.63 -4.75
CA PRO A 32 -2.27 6.62 -5.00
C PRO A 32 -1.71 7.14 -3.68
N ILE A 33 -0.41 6.94 -3.45
CA ILE A 33 0.29 7.42 -2.26
C ILE A 33 1.24 8.56 -2.67
N ASP A 34 0.93 9.78 -2.23
CA ASP A 34 1.83 10.91 -2.40
C ASP A 34 2.90 10.93 -1.30
N PHE A 35 4.15 10.80 -1.74
CA PHE A 35 5.31 10.89 -0.87
C PHE A 35 6.51 11.49 -1.60
N ALA A 36 7.20 12.44 -0.97
CA ALA A 36 8.41 13.07 -1.49
C ALA A 36 8.25 13.62 -2.92
N LYS A 37 7.12 14.32 -3.18
CA LYS A 37 6.77 14.91 -4.50
C LYS A 37 6.62 13.88 -5.61
N ARG A 38 6.23 12.65 -5.26
CA ARG A 38 5.99 11.55 -6.19
C ARG A 38 4.73 10.78 -5.79
N ILE A 39 3.96 10.37 -6.78
CA ILE A 39 2.79 9.52 -6.58
C ILE A 39 3.19 8.08 -6.85
N TYR A 40 3.13 7.24 -5.82
CA TYR A 40 3.32 5.80 -5.92
C TYR A 40 1.95 5.13 -6.04
N LYS A 41 1.80 4.17 -6.96
CA LYS A 41 0.57 3.38 -7.08
C LYS A 41 0.78 2.05 -6.37
N LEU A 42 0.11 1.84 -5.25
CA LEU A 42 0.18 0.60 -4.48
C LEU A 42 -1.11 -0.20 -4.66
N ARG A 43 -0.99 -1.50 -4.90
CA ARG A 43 -2.15 -2.40 -4.96
C ARG A 43 -2.40 -3.02 -3.60
N VAL A 44 -3.63 -2.96 -3.12
CA VAL A 44 -4.05 -3.70 -1.92
C VAL A 44 -4.11 -5.18 -2.30
N LEU A 45 -3.18 -5.97 -1.79
CA LEU A 45 -3.11 -7.40 -2.12
C LEU A 45 -4.13 -8.21 -1.32
N LYS A 46 -4.27 -7.90 -0.02
CA LYS A 46 -5.13 -8.63 0.89
C LYS A 46 -5.68 -7.70 1.98
N THR A 47 -6.92 -7.93 2.39
CA THR A 47 -7.55 -7.32 3.57
C THR A 47 -8.19 -8.40 4.43
N GLU A 48 -8.25 -8.18 5.74
CA GLU A 48 -8.93 -9.07 6.69
C GLU A 48 -9.72 -8.21 7.69
N PRO A 49 -10.89 -8.67 8.18
CA PRO A 49 -11.48 -10.00 7.96
C PRO A 49 -12.32 -10.13 6.66
N SER A 50 -12.45 -9.07 5.87
CA SER A 50 -13.25 -9.07 4.64
C SER A 50 -12.49 -8.40 3.50
N ASP A 51 -12.97 -8.61 2.26
CA ASP A 51 -12.42 -7.98 1.05
C ASP A 51 -12.58 -6.45 1.05
N GLY A 52 -13.44 -5.90 1.90
CA GLY A 52 -13.60 -4.47 2.13
C GLY A 52 -13.59 -4.15 3.62
N ILE A 53 -12.73 -3.23 4.05
CA ILE A 53 -12.62 -2.82 5.45
C ILE A 53 -12.72 -1.30 5.60
N LEU A 54 -13.43 -0.88 6.65
CA LEU A 54 -13.48 0.51 7.10
C LEU A 54 -12.31 0.75 8.04
N ILE A 55 -11.52 1.79 7.75
CA ILE A 55 -10.28 2.05 8.49
C ILE A 55 -10.46 3.10 9.59
N ASN A 56 -11.59 3.81 9.58
CA ASN A 56 -11.83 4.92 10.50
C ASN A 56 -11.67 4.44 11.94
N ASN A 57 -10.71 5.02 12.66
CA ASN A 57 -10.40 4.76 14.06
C ASN A 57 -9.95 3.32 14.40
N VAL A 58 -9.43 2.56 13.43
CA VAL A 58 -8.84 1.23 13.69
C VAL A 58 -7.32 1.29 13.52
N ASN A 59 -6.59 0.61 14.42
CA ASN A 59 -5.16 0.40 14.25
C ASN A 59 -4.95 -0.74 13.23
N LEU A 60 -4.53 -0.37 12.02
CA LEU A 60 -4.13 -1.35 11.02
C LEU A 60 -2.72 -1.86 11.32
N ASN A 61 -2.57 -3.18 11.33
CA ASN A 61 -1.26 -3.79 11.09
C ASN A 61 -1.03 -3.82 9.58
N THR A 62 0.00 -3.14 9.10
CA THR A 62 0.27 -3.00 7.67
C THR A 62 1.58 -3.67 7.31
N GLU A 63 1.53 -4.61 6.37
CA GLU A 63 2.71 -5.26 5.81
C GLU A 63 2.93 -4.79 4.38
N PHE A 64 4.20 -4.66 3.99
CA PHE A 64 4.56 -4.29 2.63
C PHE A 64 5.20 -5.47 1.93
N ALA A 65 4.49 -6.07 0.97
CA ALA A 65 5.06 -7.08 0.09
C ALA A 65 5.96 -6.40 -0.95
N PRO A 66 7.15 -6.94 -1.26
CA PRO A 66 7.95 -6.41 -2.34
C PRO A 66 7.17 -6.44 -3.67
N PRO A 67 7.42 -5.50 -4.59
CA PRO A 67 6.79 -5.58 -5.90
C PRO A 67 7.12 -6.95 -6.51
N ASP A 68 6.13 -7.58 -7.14
CA ASP A 68 6.32 -8.83 -7.88
C ASP A 68 7.41 -8.60 -8.95
N THR A 69 8.67 -8.88 -8.61
CA THR A 69 9.80 -8.77 -9.53
C THR A 69 9.94 -10.00 -10.42
N TYR A 70 8.95 -10.91 -10.44
CA TYR A 70 8.98 -12.12 -11.25
C TYR A 70 7.92 -12.11 -12.36
N PHE A 71 8.13 -11.28 -13.38
CA PHE A 71 7.72 -11.65 -14.74
C PHE A 71 8.76 -12.63 -15.29
N LYS A 72 8.56 -13.94 -15.08
CA LYS A 72 9.14 -14.94 -15.98
C LYS A 72 8.31 -14.93 -17.25
N HIS A 73 8.75 -14.20 -18.26
CA HIS A 73 8.31 -14.44 -19.62
C HIS A 73 8.71 -15.87 -19.98
N ARG A 74 7.73 -16.77 -20.17
CA ARG A 74 7.97 -18.02 -20.90
C ARG A 74 7.78 -17.75 -22.38
#